data_AF-A0A2J7Q044-F1
#
_entry.id   AF-A0A2J7Q044-F1
#
_cell.length_a   1.000
_cell.length_b   1.000
_cell.length_c   1.000
_cell.angle_alpha   90.00
_cell.angle_beta   90.00
_cell.angle_gamma   90.00
#
_symmetry.space_group_name_H-M   'P 1'
#
loop_
_entity.id
_entity.type
_entity.pdbx_description
1 polymer ?
#
loop_
_entity_poly.entity_id
_entity_poly.type
_entity_poly.pdbx_seq_one_letter_code
_entity_poly.pdbx_strand_id
1 'polypeptide(L)'
;MDFDRIDINQCPKGQGNSGPNRFADTARCKKETTECEPIHGWGFRRGGYQCRCQPGFRLPTIVRRPFLGEIIERATAEQYYNGFDCEKIGWVHKMPVQWETASHHVREMYLEKFYEYRNFSVGARSLHTSKMNIDQALKFILAVNARTCKNYTSQDLVLHGDIAYGAEEQFVNEAKMAVRLANFISAFLQISDPKEVYSGKRVADRPLSEDQMIGETLALVMGDTKIWSAGTFWERNKFTNRTFFAPFAYKKQLNTRKFKVEDLARLNETHQVYTNKKWFQFLKERWSTNFDSLEKFYMKIKIRLNETGESLKKYEHYPNFYRAANLDHGHWTAPYFDCDGKVKHWVITYASPFFGWDSLKVKLE
;
A
#
# COMPACT_ATOMS: atom_id res chain seq x y z
N MET A 1 -9.82 27.56 -14.34
CA MET A 1 -10.29 26.48 -13.44
C MET A 1 -11.04 25.49 -14.30
N ASP A 2 -10.77 24.19 -14.16
CA ASP A 2 -11.44 23.15 -14.92
C ASP A 2 -12.74 22.76 -14.17
N PHE A 3 -13.87 23.28 -14.65
CA PHE A 3 -15.18 23.13 -14.01
C PHE A 3 -15.75 21.71 -14.14
N ASP A 4 -15.19 20.88 -15.03
CA ASP A 4 -15.63 19.49 -15.21
C ASP A 4 -15.08 18.57 -14.11
N ARG A 5 -14.04 19.02 -13.38
CA ARG A 5 -13.42 18.28 -12.28
C ARG A 5 -13.83 18.77 -10.88
N ILE A 6 -14.75 19.73 -10.81
CA ILE A 6 -15.22 20.33 -9.55
C ILE A 6 -16.70 20.03 -9.38
N ASP A 7 -17.03 19.09 -8.50
CA ASP A 7 -18.41 18.77 -8.15
C ASP A 7 -19.01 19.80 -7.19
N ILE A 8 -20.31 20.07 -7.33
CA ILE A 8 -21.10 20.79 -6.34
C ILE A 8 -21.93 19.82 -5.50
N ASN A 9 -22.03 20.07 -4.20
CA ASN A 9 -22.91 19.29 -3.32
C ASN A 9 -24.20 20.10 -3.04
N GLN A 10 -25.30 19.68 -3.65
CA GLN A 10 -26.61 20.34 -3.51
C GLN A 10 -27.45 19.83 -2.34
N CYS A 11 -27.02 18.76 -1.68
CA CYS A 11 -27.73 18.18 -0.56
C CYS A 11 -27.66 19.07 0.69
N PRO A 12 -28.61 18.91 1.64
CA PRO A 12 -28.57 19.63 2.90
C PRO A 12 -27.29 19.32 3.69
N LYS A 13 -26.95 20.19 4.64
CA LYS A 13 -25.79 19.97 5.51
C LYS A 13 -26.02 18.75 6.39
N GLY A 14 -25.04 17.86 6.44
CA GLY A 14 -25.08 16.62 7.21
C GLY A 14 -23.69 16.14 7.60
N GLN A 15 -23.61 14.94 8.17
CA GLN A 15 -22.34 14.27 8.47
C GLN A 15 -21.59 14.01 7.15
N GLY A 16 -20.48 14.71 6.92
CA GLY A 16 -19.70 14.64 5.67
C GLY A 16 -19.72 15.90 4.78
N ASN A 17 -20.61 16.86 5.05
CA ASN A 17 -20.68 18.17 4.36
C ASN A 17 -20.93 19.32 5.37
N SER A 18 -20.15 19.34 6.46
CA SER A 18 -20.26 20.35 7.52
C SER A 18 -19.55 21.67 7.20
N GLY A 19 -18.72 21.70 6.15
CA GLY A 19 -17.95 22.86 5.73
C GLY A 19 -18.78 23.98 5.07
N PRO A 20 -18.14 25.11 4.68
CA PRO A 20 -18.79 26.18 3.95
C PRO A 20 -19.16 25.70 2.53
N ASN A 21 -20.40 25.28 2.34
CA ASN A 21 -20.96 24.91 1.06
C ASN A 21 -22.11 25.86 0.69
N ARG A 22 -21.92 26.63 -0.40
CA ARG A 22 -22.88 27.65 -0.86
C ARG A 22 -24.04 27.08 -1.68
N PHE A 23 -23.93 25.82 -2.10
CA PHE A 23 -24.97 25.11 -2.86
C PHE A 23 -25.79 24.17 -1.98
N ALA A 24 -25.52 24.11 -0.67
CA ALA A 24 -26.24 23.24 0.25
C ALA A 24 -27.75 23.54 0.27
N ASP A 25 -28.56 22.49 0.41
CA ASP A 25 -30.04 22.53 0.44
C ASP A 25 -30.69 23.16 -0.81
N THR A 26 -30.02 23.05 -1.97
CA THR A 26 -30.58 23.47 -3.28
C THR A 26 -31.15 22.30 -4.10
N ALA A 27 -31.01 21.07 -3.61
CA ALA A 27 -31.60 19.88 -4.23
C ALA A 27 -33.13 19.92 -4.17
N ARG A 28 -33.78 19.49 -5.25
CA ARG A 28 -35.24 19.39 -5.38
C ARG A 28 -35.78 18.03 -4.89
N CYS A 29 -35.10 17.36 -3.95
CA CYS A 29 -35.64 16.14 -3.36
C CYS A 29 -36.89 16.45 -2.51
N LYS A 30 -37.89 15.56 -2.54
CA LYS A 30 -39.10 15.65 -1.72
C LYS A 30 -38.75 15.38 -0.26
N LYS A 31 -38.65 16.43 0.56
CA LYS A 31 -38.20 16.35 1.97
C LYS A 31 -39.05 15.44 2.86
N GLU A 32 -40.30 15.18 2.47
CA GLU A 32 -41.26 14.36 3.23
C GLU A 32 -41.03 12.85 3.07
N THR A 33 -40.52 12.40 1.92
CA THR A 33 -40.44 10.97 1.58
C THR A 33 -39.05 10.54 1.11
N THR A 34 -38.17 11.49 0.77
CA THR A 34 -36.84 11.23 0.19
C THR A 34 -35.71 11.96 0.92
N GLU A 35 -34.51 11.40 0.83
CA GLU A 35 -33.25 11.90 1.36
C GLU A 35 -32.25 12.11 0.21
N CYS A 36 -31.52 13.21 0.26
CA CYS A 36 -30.58 13.59 -0.79
C CYS A 36 -29.20 12.97 -0.54
N GLU A 37 -28.64 12.35 -1.58
CA GLU A 37 -27.27 11.84 -1.59
C GLU A 37 -26.49 12.44 -2.77
N PRO A 38 -25.31 13.02 -2.53
CA PRO A 38 -24.52 13.63 -3.60
C PRO A 38 -23.90 12.57 -4.52
N ILE A 39 -23.80 12.88 -5.81
CA ILE A 39 -23.09 12.05 -6.80
C ILE A 39 -21.76 12.72 -7.14
N HIS A 40 -20.67 11.97 -7.06
CA HIS A 40 -19.32 12.45 -7.39
C HIS A 40 -18.98 12.22 -8.87
N GLY A 41 -18.10 13.05 -9.43
CA GLY A 41 -17.69 13.03 -10.84
C GLY A 41 -18.75 13.62 -11.78
N TRP A 42 -19.65 14.46 -11.26
CA TRP A 42 -20.74 15.07 -12.03
C TRP A 42 -20.36 16.42 -12.65
N GLY A 43 -19.29 17.07 -12.16
CA GLY A 43 -18.82 18.39 -12.58
C GLY A 43 -19.65 19.53 -12.00
N PHE A 44 -19.32 20.77 -12.40
CA PHE A 44 -19.94 21.99 -11.89
C PHE A 44 -21.30 22.28 -12.58
N ARG A 45 -22.30 21.43 -12.32
CA ARG A 45 -23.65 21.55 -12.88
C ARG A 45 -24.72 21.06 -11.90
N ARG A 46 -25.94 21.58 -12.04
CA ARG A 46 -27.10 21.14 -11.23
C ARG A 46 -27.50 19.71 -11.57
N GLY A 47 -28.04 19.01 -10.59
CA GLY A 47 -28.52 17.63 -10.71
C GLY A 47 -27.49 16.56 -10.31
N GLY A 48 -26.35 16.95 -9.73
CA GLY A 48 -25.30 16.05 -9.22
C GLY A 48 -25.65 15.39 -7.89
N TYR A 49 -26.88 14.89 -7.76
CA TYR A 49 -27.40 14.21 -6.58
C TYR A 49 -28.42 13.16 -6.99
N GLN A 50 -28.75 12.24 -6.09
CA GLN A 50 -29.90 11.36 -6.21
C GLN A 50 -30.75 11.43 -4.94
N CYS A 51 -32.06 11.34 -5.10
CA CYS A 51 -33.01 11.27 -4.00
C CYS A 51 -33.33 9.80 -3.73
N ARG A 52 -32.79 9.28 -2.62
CA ARG A 52 -33.13 7.96 -2.09
C ARG A 52 -34.37 8.08 -1.21
N CYS A 53 -35.11 7.00 -1.00
CA CYS A 53 -36.23 7.04 -0.05
C CYS A 53 -35.70 7.13 1.38
N GLN A 54 -36.36 7.94 2.22
CA GLN A 54 -36.05 8.01 3.64
C GLN A 54 -36.32 6.67 4.33
N PRO A 55 -35.66 6.39 5.47
CA PRO A 55 -36.00 5.25 6.32
C PRO A 55 -37.51 5.21 6.63
N GLY A 56 -38.15 4.06 6.41
CA GLY A 56 -39.60 3.90 6.51
C GLY A 56 -40.38 4.15 5.22
N PHE A 57 -39.70 4.50 4.12
CA PHE A 57 -40.27 4.63 2.78
C PHE A 57 -39.53 3.76 1.75
N ARG A 58 -40.24 3.30 0.73
CA ARG A 58 -39.71 2.50 -0.39
C ARG A 58 -40.07 3.14 -1.73
N LEU A 59 -39.32 2.77 -2.76
CA LEU A 59 -39.67 3.15 -4.12
C LEU A 59 -41.02 2.53 -4.53
N PRO A 60 -41.82 3.22 -5.35
CA PRO A 60 -42.97 2.62 -6.03
C PRO A 60 -42.55 1.40 -6.85
N THR A 61 -43.44 0.42 -7.02
CA THR A 61 -43.12 -0.87 -7.67
C THR A 61 -42.58 -0.74 -9.10
N ILE A 62 -42.95 0.34 -9.79
CA ILE A 62 -42.54 0.63 -11.17
C ILE A 62 -41.11 1.20 -11.23
N VAL A 63 -40.65 1.85 -10.16
CA VAL A 63 -39.38 2.57 -10.12
C VAL A 63 -38.31 1.72 -9.45
N ARG A 64 -37.26 1.36 -10.19
CA ARG A 64 -36.19 0.46 -9.70
C ARG A 64 -34.95 1.16 -9.15
N ARG A 65 -34.79 2.46 -9.40
CA ARG A 65 -33.60 3.23 -9.04
C ARG A 65 -33.99 4.48 -8.25
N PRO A 66 -33.12 4.99 -7.37
CA PRO A 66 -33.29 6.31 -6.77
C PRO A 66 -33.55 7.39 -7.82
N PHE A 67 -34.31 8.41 -7.46
CA PHE A 67 -34.64 9.48 -8.39
C PHE A 67 -33.40 10.34 -8.67
N LEU A 68 -32.92 10.35 -9.90
CA LEU A 68 -31.73 11.11 -10.28
C LEU A 68 -32.03 12.61 -10.33
N GLY A 69 -31.16 13.41 -9.72
CA GLY A 69 -31.28 14.87 -9.67
C GLY A 69 -31.33 15.51 -11.05
N GLU A 70 -30.60 14.99 -12.05
CA GLU A 70 -30.69 15.48 -13.43
C GLU A 70 -32.13 15.43 -13.99
N ILE A 71 -32.87 14.36 -13.68
CA ILE A 71 -34.25 14.19 -14.14
C ILE A 71 -35.18 15.13 -13.37
N ILE A 72 -34.99 15.26 -12.06
CA ILE A 72 -35.81 16.13 -11.20
C ILE A 72 -35.62 17.61 -11.56
N GLU A 73 -34.39 18.03 -11.83
CA GLU A 73 -34.08 19.42 -12.19
C GLU A 73 -34.67 19.79 -13.56
N ARG A 74 -34.82 18.82 -14.49
CA ARG A 74 -35.44 19.01 -15.82
C ARG A 74 -36.96 18.80 -15.84
N ALA A 75 -37.54 18.22 -14.80
CA ALA A 75 -38.96 17.90 -14.76
C ALA A 75 -39.85 19.15 -14.82
N THR A 76 -40.98 19.05 -15.52
CA THR A 76 -42.02 20.10 -15.50
C THR A 76 -42.65 20.19 -14.11
N ALA A 77 -43.35 21.29 -13.83
CA ALA A 77 -44.04 21.46 -12.55
C ALA A 77 -45.03 20.30 -12.30
N GLU A 78 -45.83 19.94 -13.30
CA GLU A 78 -46.81 18.84 -13.19
C GLU A 78 -46.15 17.49 -12.89
N GLN A 79 -45.06 17.15 -13.60
CA GLN A 79 -44.31 15.91 -13.36
C GLN A 79 -43.67 15.88 -11.98
N TYR A 80 -43.19 17.02 -11.50
CA TYR A 80 -42.58 17.13 -10.18
C TYR A 80 -43.61 16.98 -9.05
N TYR A 81 -44.81 17.54 -9.20
CA TYR A 81 -45.84 17.43 -8.16
C TYR A 81 -46.48 16.04 -8.09
N ASN A 82 -46.66 15.37 -9.24
CA ASN A 82 -47.32 14.06 -9.32
C ASN A 82 -46.35 12.86 -9.21
N GLY A 83 -45.05 13.11 -9.07
CA GLY A 83 -44.03 12.07 -9.10
C GLY A 83 -42.85 12.34 -8.15
N PHE A 84 -41.86 11.45 -8.21
CA PHE A 84 -40.66 11.48 -7.36
C PHE A 84 -40.91 11.29 -5.85
N ASP A 85 -42.10 10.82 -5.47
CA ASP A 85 -42.45 10.48 -4.10
C ASP A 85 -42.18 9.00 -3.80
N CYS A 86 -41.74 8.70 -2.58
CA CYS A 86 -41.62 7.33 -2.09
C CYS A 86 -42.88 6.91 -1.31
N GLU A 87 -43.20 5.62 -1.37
CA GLU A 87 -44.34 5.02 -0.67
C GLU A 87 -43.94 4.59 0.75
N LYS A 88 -44.82 4.71 1.74
CA LYS A 88 -44.53 4.22 3.10
C LYS A 88 -44.33 2.70 3.10
N ILE A 89 -43.26 2.24 3.74
CA ILE A 89 -43.06 0.84 4.08
C ILE A 89 -44.06 0.53 5.19
N GLY A 90 -44.99 -0.39 4.92
CA GLY A 90 -45.90 -0.92 5.93
C GLY A 90 -45.16 -1.79 6.95
N TRP A 91 -45.81 -2.83 7.46
CA TRP A 91 -45.33 -3.66 8.58
C TRP A 91 -44.09 -4.53 8.33
N VAL A 92 -43.42 -4.44 7.17
CA VAL A 92 -42.59 -5.57 6.70
C VAL A 92 -41.09 -5.45 6.98
N HIS A 93 -40.53 -4.32 7.43
CA HIS A 93 -39.09 -4.26 7.73
C HIS A 93 -38.75 -3.42 8.97
N LYS A 94 -38.43 -4.07 10.09
CA LYS A 94 -37.66 -3.46 11.19
C LYS A 94 -36.30 -3.00 10.65
N MET A 95 -35.76 -1.91 11.19
CA MET A 95 -34.39 -1.50 10.87
C MET A 95 -33.41 -2.65 11.18
N PRO A 96 -32.42 -2.93 10.31
CA PRO A 96 -31.40 -3.91 10.57
C PRO A 96 -30.53 -3.42 11.73
N VAL A 97 -30.81 -3.93 12.94
CA VAL A 97 -30.00 -3.81 14.15
C VAL A 97 -29.98 -2.42 14.80
N GLN A 98 -30.83 -2.22 15.82
CA GLN A 98 -30.56 -1.26 16.88
C GLN A 98 -29.68 -1.95 17.92
N TRP A 99 -28.49 -1.41 18.16
CA TRP A 99 -27.55 -1.94 19.16
C TRP A 99 -28.01 -1.51 20.56
N GLU A 100 -28.77 -2.38 21.22
CA GLU A 100 -29.12 -2.21 22.63
C GLU A 100 -28.10 -2.93 23.52
N THR A 101 -27.90 -2.42 24.73
CA THR A 101 -27.07 -3.10 25.72
C THR A 101 -27.71 -4.43 26.07
N ALA A 102 -26.99 -5.54 25.86
CA ALA A 102 -27.45 -6.87 26.22
C ALA A 102 -27.78 -6.94 27.73
N SER A 103 -28.83 -7.69 28.08
CA SER A 103 -29.18 -7.93 29.48
C SER A 103 -28.03 -8.60 30.23
N HIS A 104 -27.95 -8.37 31.54
CA HIS A 104 -26.85 -8.89 32.38
C HIS A 104 -26.66 -10.41 32.22
N HIS A 105 -27.76 -11.18 32.18
CA HIS A 105 -27.70 -12.63 32.06
C HIS A 105 -27.10 -13.09 30.72
N VAL A 106 -27.53 -12.46 29.62
CA VAL A 106 -26.97 -12.75 28.29
C VAL A 106 -25.49 -12.38 28.25
N ARG A 107 -25.12 -11.23 28.81
CA ARG A 107 -23.72 -10.81 28.91
C ARG A 107 -22.85 -11.82 29.68
N GLU A 108 -23.30 -12.30 30.83
CA GLU A 108 -22.57 -13.34 31.59
C GLU A 108 -22.42 -14.63 30.79
N MET A 109 -23.48 -15.09 30.11
CA MET A 109 -23.40 -16.28 29.24
C MET A 109 -22.32 -16.14 28.16
N TYR A 110 -22.19 -14.95 27.56
CA TYR A 110 -21.12 -14.67 26.59
C TYR A 110 -19.74 -14.58 27.25
N LEU A 111 -19.61 -13.94 28.42
CA LEU A 111 -18.34 -13.82 29.13
C LEU A 111 -17.82 -15.15 29.69
N GLU A 112 -18.71 -16.09 30.03
CA GLU A 112 -18.32 -17.46 30.39
C GLU A 112 -17.77 -18.21 29.18
N LYS A 113 -18.42 -18.07 28.01
CA LYS A 113 -17.95 -18.68 26.76
C LYS A 113 -16.63 -18.09 26.29
N PHE A 114 -16.46 -16.78 26.44
CA PHE A 114 -15.30 -16.00 26.02
C PHE A 114 -14.58 -15.40 27.24
N TYR A 115 -13.99 -16.27 28.05
CA TYR A 115 -13.36 -15.90 29.33
C TYR A 115 -12.19 -14.90 29.19
N GLU A 116 -11.57 -14.82 28.01
CA GLU A 116 -10.53 -13.85 27.68
C GLU A 116 -11.01 -12.39 27.77
N TYR A 117 -12.33 -12.16 27.73
CA TYR A 117 -12.93 -10.85 27.97
C TYR A 117 -13.13 -10.53 29.45
N ARG A 118 -13.10 -11.55 30.32
CA ARG A 118 -13.19 -11.39 31.77
C ARG A 118 -11.81 -11.22 32.42
N ASN A 119 -10.87 -12.09 32.05
CA ASN A 119 -9.51 -12.11 32.57
C ASN A 119 -8.51 -11.68 31.48
N PHE A 120 -8.55 -10.40 31.12
CA PHE A 120 -7.67 -9.84 30.09
C PHE A 120 -6.39 -9.24 30.68
N SER A 121 -5.28 -9.39 29.95
CA SER A 121 -4.07 -8.62 30.17
C SER A 121 -4.16 -7.27 29.43
N VAL A 122 -3.47 -6.26 29.94
CA VAL A 122 -3.45 -4.90 29.37
C VAL A 122 -2.05 -4.59 28.82
N GLY A 123 -1.99 -3.75 27.78
CA GLY A 123 -0.73 -3.30 27.18
C GLY A 123 -0.10 -4.35 26.28
N ALA A 124 1.23 -4.38 26.20
CA ALA A 124 1.97 -5.30 25.32
C ALA A 124 1.67 -6.78 25.60
N ARG A 125 1.43 -7.14 26.87
CA ARG A 125 1.07 -8.50 27.27
C ARG A 125 -0.25 -8.99 26.69
N SER A 126 -1.13 -8.10 26.21
CA SER A 126 -2.38 -8.48 25.53
C SER A 126 -2.15 -9.22 24.22
N LEU A 127 -0.98 -9.04 23.60
CA LEU A 127 -0.63 -9.69 22.33
C LEU A 127 -0.06 -11.09 22.53
N HIS A 128 0.54 -11.39 23.69
CA HIS A 128 1.28 -12.63 23.94
C HIS A 128 0.49 -13.68 24.72
N THR A 129 -0.84 -13.50 24.90
CA THR A 129 -1.69 -14.50 25.53
C THR A 129 -2.11 -15.58 24.55
N SER A 130 -2.30 -16.82 25.03
CA SER A 130 -2.74 -17.95 24.20
C SER A 130 -4.12 -17.72 23.55
N LYS A 131 -5.02 -17.04 24.26
CA LYS A 131 -6.25 -16.47 23.71
C LYS A 131 -6.19 -14.96 23.82
N MET A 132 -6.22 -14.29 22.68
CA MET A 132 -6.12 -12.84 22.58
C MET A 132 -7.50 -12.20 22.74
N ASN A 133 -7.58 -11.19 23.62
CA ASN A 133 -8.72 -10.29 23.64
C ASN A 133 -8.52 -9.21 22.57
N ILE A 134 -9.35 -9.25 21.54
CA ILE A 134 -9.24 -8.36 20.36
C ILE A 134 -9.34 -6.88 20.75
N ASP A 135 -10.22 -6.54 21.69
CA ASP A 135 -10.42 -5.14 22.10
C ASP A 135 -9.18 -4.57 22.79
N GLN A 136 -8.53 -5.36 23.64
CA GLN A 136 -7.33 -4.93 24.35
C GLN A 136 -6.12 -4.86 23.43
N ALA A 137 -5.99 -5.82 22.51
CA ALA A 137 -4.95 -5.80 21.48
C ALA A 137 -5.08 -4.56 20.57
N LEU A 138 -6.29 -4.26 20.10
CA LEU A 138 -6.56 -3.06 19.30
C LEU A 138 -6.29 -1.78 20.07
N LYS A 139 -6.71 -1.69 21.35
CA LYS A 139 -6.39 -0.55 22.21
C LYS A 139 -4.88 -0.35 22.35
N PHE A 140 -4.11 -1.42 22.50
CA PHE A 140 -2.66 -1.33 22.55
C PHE A 140 -2.08 -0.83 21.21
N ILE A 141 -2.43 -1.47 20.08
CA ILE A 141 -1.94 -1.10 18.75
C ILE A 141 -2.22 0.37 18.43
N LEU A 142 -3.42 0.86 18.75
CA LEU A 142 -3.83 2.25 18.54
C LEU A 142 -3.18 3.24 19.54
N ALA A 143 -2.82 2.78 20.74
CA ALA A 143 -2.14 3.60 21.74
C ALA A 143 -0.65 3.81 21.42
N VAL A 144 -0.02 2.87 20.72
CA VAL A 144 1.38 2.99 20.29
C VAL A 144 1.52 4.06 19.21
N ASN A 145 2.27 5.10 19.53
CA ASN A 145 2.53 6.26 18.70
C ASN A 145 4.02 6.62 18.81
N ALA A 146 4.47 7.56 17.96
CA ALA A 146 5.85 8.05 17.93
C ALA A 146 6.43 8.54 19.28
N ARG A 147 5.56 8.90 20.25
CA ARG A 147 5.94 9.34 21.61
C ARG A 147 5.93 8.21 22.63
N THR A 148 4.95 7.32 22.53
CA THR A 148 4.71 6.25 23.52
C THR A 148 5.56 5.01 23.25
N CYS A 149 6.08 4.82 22.03
CA CYS A 149 6.88 3.65 21.65
C CYS A 149 8.14 3.46 22.50
N LYS A 150 8.72 4.54 23.05
CA LYS A 150 9.91 4.47 23.91
C LYS A 150 9.68 3.81 25.27
N ASN A 151 8.43 3.65 25.67
CA ASN A 151 8.08 3.00 26.95
C ASN A 151 8.06 1.48 26.84
N TYR A 152 8.16 0.93 25.63
CA TYR A 152 8.04 -0.50 25.35
C TYR A 152 9.38 -1.06 24.88
N THR A 153 9.59 -2.36 25.07
CA THR A 153 10.78 -3.04 24.57
C THR A 153 10.66 -3.34 23.08
N SER A 154 11.78 -3.65 22.41
CA SER A 154 11.76 -4.00 20.98
C SER A 154 10.98 -5.28 20.69
N GLN A 155 10.83 -6.19 21.66
CA GLN A 155 10.02 -7.41 21.52
C GLN A 155 8.52 -7.10 21.62
N ASP A 156 8.13 -6.21 22.53
CA ASP A 156 6.74 -5.76 22.71
C ASP A 156 6.18 -5.02 21.47
N LEU A 157 7.08 -4.46 20.65
CA LEU A 157 6.74 -3.73 19.42
C LEU A 157 6.70 -4.63 18.18
N VAL A 158 6.86 -5.94 18.34
CA VAL A 158 6.71 -6.93 17.24
C VAL A 158 5.41 -7.70 17.47
N LEU A 159 4.52 -7.64 16.48
CA LEU A 159 3.26 -8.39 16.51
C LEU A 159 3.52 -9.86 16.15
N HIS A 160 2.61 -10.73 16.58
CA HIS A 160 2.61 -12.13 16.17
C HIS A 160 2.42 -12.27 14.65
N GLY A 161 3.07 -13.29 14.07
CA GLY A 161 2.99 -13.58 12.64
C GLY A 161 1.56 -13.85 12.15
N ASP A 162 0.69 -14.38 13.03
CA ASP A 162 -0.71 -14.65 12.70
C ASP A 162 -1.50 -13.38 12.33
N ILE A 163 -1.10 -12.21 12.87
CA ILE A 163 -1.72 -10.92 12.52
C ILE A 163 -1.37 -10.53 11.09
N ALA A 164 -0.29 -11.07 10.53
CA ALA A 164 0.13 -10.88 9.14
C ALA A 164 -0.59 -11.82 8.16
N TYR A 165 -1.55 -12.63 8.62
CA TYR A 165 -2.26 -13.56 7.77
C TYR A 165 -2.96 -12.83 6.60
N GLY A 166 -2.72 -13.30 5.38
CA GLY A 166 -3.24 -12.67 4.16
C GLY A 166 -2.44 -11.46 3.64
N ALA A 167 -1.36 -11.06 4.32
CA ALA A 167 -0.49 -9.98 3.83
C ALA A 167 0.11 -10.29 2.46
N GLU A 168 0.42 -11.57 2.21
CA GLU A 168 0.96 -12.05 0.93
C GLU A 168 0.00 -11.77 -0.22
N GLU A 169 -1.31 -11.92 -0.03
CA GLU A 169 -2.35 -11.67 -1.04
C GLU A 169 -2.74 -10.20 -1.12
N GLN A 170 -2.82 -9.50 0.01
CA GLN A 170 -3.25 -8.10 0.06
C GLN A 170 -2.19 -7.14 -0.51
N PHE A 171 -0.91 -7.45 -0.30
CA PHE A 171 0.22 -6.60 -0.68
C PHE A 171 1.08 -7.17 -1.81
N VAL A 172 0.51 -8.06 -2.64
CA VAL A 172 1.19 -8.68 -3.80
C VAL A 172 1.79 -7.61 -4.73
N ASN A 173 1.04 -6.54 -5.00
CA ASN A 173 1.45 -5.54 -5.99
C ASN A 173 2.67 -4.75 -5.52
N GLU A 174 2.66 -4.38 -4.24
CA GLU A 174 3.71 -3.65 -3.55
C GLU A 174 4.98 -4.53 -3.45
N ALA A 175 4.81 -5.82 -3.15
CA ALA A 175 5.89 -6.79 -3.18
C ALA A 175 6.47 -7.01 -4.58
N LYS A 176 5.61 -7.08 -5.62
CA LYS A 176 6.05 -7.16 -7.03
C LYS A 176 6.87 -5.94 -7.45
N MET A 177 6.60 -4.74 -6.91
CA MET A 177 7.43 -3.56 -7.16
C MET A 177 8.85 -3.74 -6.62
N ALA A 178 8.99 -4.31 -5.41
CA ALA A 178 10.30 -4.62 -4.84
C ALA A 178 11.04 -5.71 -5.66
N VAL A 179 10.33 -6.78 -6.07
CA VAL A 179 10.90 -7.82 -6.94
C VAL A 179 11.32 -7.24 -8.29
N ARG A 180 10.54 -6.33 -8.88
CA ARG A 180 10.90 -5.66 -10.12
C ARG A 180 12.24 -4.92 -9.99
N LEU A 181 12.42 -4.17 -8.91
CA LEU A 181 13.67 -3.45 -8.68
C LEU A 181 14.83 -4.44 -8.44
N ALA A 182 14.62 -5.48 -7.64
CA ALA A 182 15.62 -6.53 -7.41
C ALA A 182 16.04 -7.23 -8.72
N ASN A 183 15.09 -7.52 -9.61
CA ASN A 183 15.33 -8.15 -10.90
C ASN A 183 16.04 -7.20 -11.87
N PHE A 184 15.72 -5.91 -11.84
CA PHE A 184 16.44 -4.88 -12.61
C PHE A 184 17.91 -4.81 -12.18
N ILE A 185 18.18 -4.73 -10.87
CA ILE A 185 19.55 -4.69 -10.34
C ILE A 185 20.29 -5.99 -10.70
N SER A 186 19.64 -7.14 -10.52
CA SER A 186 20.25 -8.44 -10.83
C SER A 186 20.59 -8.58 -12.31
N ALA A 187 19.69 -8.15 -13.19
CA ALA A 187 19.93 -8.15 -14.63
C ALA A 187 21.11 -7.23 -14.98
N PHE A 188 21.17 -6.03 -14.39
CA PHE A 188 22.26 -5.09 -14.65
C PHE A 188 23.61 -5.66 -14.19
N LEU A 189 23.69 -6.16 -12.96
CA LEU A 189 24.94 -6.69 -12.38
C LEU A 189 25.45 -7.95 -13.09
N GLN A 190 24.55 -8.75 -13.66
CA GLN A 190 24.94 -10.00 -14.34
C GLN A 190 25.27 -9.81 -15.82
N ILE A 191 24.65 -8.84 -16.49
CA ILE A 191 24.77 -8.63 -17.94
C ILE A 191 25.78 -7.52 -18.25
N SER A 192 25.78 -6.42 -17.49
CA SER A 192 26.61 -5.26 -17.80
C SER A 192 28.04 -5.46 -17.29
N ASP A 193 29.01 -5.51 -18.19
CA ASP A 193 30.43 -5.46 -17.86
C ASP A 193 31.06 -4.15 -18.32
N PRO A 194 31.43 -3.24 -17.40
CA PRO A 194 32.09 -1.99 -17.76
C PRO A 194 33.45 -2.16 -18.45
N LYS A 195 34.07 -3.35 -18.35
CA LYS A 195 35.36 -3.65 -18.98
C LYS A 195 35.22 -4.34 -20.35
N GLU A 196 34.01 -4.62 -20.79
CA GLU A 196 33.76 -5.25 -22.08
C GLU A 196 34.12 -4.29 -23.23
N VAL A 197 34.93 -4.77 -24.16
CA VAL A 197 35.39 -3.99 -25.32
C VAL A 197 34.60 -4.42 -26.53
N TYR A 198 33.71 -3.55 -27.00
CA TYR A 198 32.96 -3.80 -28.23
C TYR A 198 33.75 -3.35 -29.46
N SER A 199 33.48 -4.01 -30.59
CA SER A 199 34.01 -3.58 -31.88
C SER A 199 33.36 -2.28 -32.36
N GLY A 200 34.16 -1.37 -32.93
CA GLY A 200 33.70 -0.13 -33.55
C GLY A 200 33.46 1.02 -32.55
N LYS A 201 32.35 1.76 -32.72
CA LYS A 201 31.99 2.94 -31.90
C LYS A 201 31.17 2.60 -30.65
N ARG A 202 30.98 1.32 -30.35
CA ARG A 202 30.14 0.87 -29.23
C ARG A 202 30.89 1.03 -27.92
N VAL A 203 30.18 1.47 -26.89
CA VAL A 203 30.74 1.72 -25.55
C VAL A 203 29.94 0.89 -24.57
N ALA A 204 30.64 0.24 -23.65
CA ALA A 204 30.02 -0.47 -22.53
C ALA A 204 29.36 0.48 -21.55
N ASP A 205 28.30 -0.01 -20.91
CA ASP A 205 27.64 0.75 -19.87
C ASP A 205 28.56 0.93 -18.66
N ARG A 206 28.46 2.12 -18.06
CA ARG A 206 29.14 2.44 -16.80
C ARG A 206 28.46 1.69 -15.66
N PRO A 207 29.18 1.39 -14.56
CA PRO A 207 28.53 0.79 -13.38
C PRO A 207 27.43 1.70 -12.83
N LEU A 208 26.50 1.10 -12.07
CA LEU A 208 25.39 1.81 -11.43
C LEU A 208 25.88 2.99 -10.61
N SER A 209 25.30 4.17 -10.86
CA SER A 209 25.60 5.37 -10.09
C SER A 209 24.74 5.45 -8.82
N GLU A 210 25.22 6.24 -7.85
CA GLU A 210 24.48 6.49 -6.61
C GLU A 210 23.12 7.14 -6.89
N ASP A 211 23.11 8.13 -7.78
CA ASP A 211 21.90 8.87 -8.16
C ASP A 211 20.87 7.97 -8.85
N GLN A 212 21.32 7.01 -9.67
CA GLN A 212 20.43 6.02 -10.29
C GLN A 212 19.76 5.16 -9.22
N MET A 213 20.53 4.62 -8.27
CA MET A 213 19.98 3.80 -7.19
C MET A 213 19.06 4.59 -6.26
N ILE A 214 19.43 5.81 -5.91
CA ILE A 214 18.59 6.73 -5.13
C ILE A 214 17.28 7.04 -5.88
N GLY A 215 17.36 7.28 -7.19
CA GLY A 215 16.19 7.52 -8.04
C GLY A 215 15.24 6.33 -8.09
N GLU A 216 15.78 5.12 -8.30
CA GLU A 216 14.99 3.88 -8.36
C GLU A 216 14.34 3.54 -7.01
N THR A 217 15.06 3.71 -5.89
CA THR A 217 14.49 3.50 -4.56
C THR A 217 13.39 4.51 -4.22
N LEU A 218 13.58 5.77 -4.62
CA LEU A 218 12.58 6.82 -4.46
C LEU A 218 11.34 6.55 -5.32
N ALA A 219 11.53 6.03 -6.54
CA ALA A 219 10.44 5.70 -7.45
C ALA A 219 9.46 4.67 -6.86
N LEU A 220 9.92 3.73 -6.03
CA LEU A 220 9.05 2.78 -5.32
C LEU A 220 8.05 3.50 -4.40
N VAL A 221 8.53 4.42 -3.58
CA VAL A 221 7.68 5.18 -2.63
C VAL A 221 6.77 6.17 -3.33
N MET A 222 7.22 6.70 -4.49
CA MET A 222 6.42 7.59 -5.33
C MET A 222 5.34 6.84 -6.12
N GLY A 223 5.60 5.60 -6.51
CA GLY A 223 4.73 4.79 -7.36
C GLY A 223 3.46 4.32 -6.67
N ASP A 224 3.51 4.07 -5.35
CA ASP A 224 2.36 3.60 -4.57
C ASP A 224 2.19 4.36 -3.25
N THR A 225 0.95 4.80 -2.98
CA THR A 225 0.60 5.52 -1.75
C THR A 225 0.60 4.64 -0.51
N LYS A 226 0.48 3.32 -0.64
CA LYS A 226 0.55 2.37 0.49
C LYS A 226 1.97 2.12 0.98
N ILE A 227 2.98 2.27 0.11
CA ILE A 227 4.39 2.09 0.49
C ILE A 227 4.85 3.30 1.30
N TRP A 228 5.07 3.14 2.60
CA TRP A 228 5.54 4.22 3.48
C TRP A 228 7.04 4.47 3.37
N SER A 229 7.80 3.39 3.15
CA SER A 229 9.25 3.43 2.97
C SER A 229 9.70 2.29 2.07
N ALA A 230 10.80 2.53 1.36
CA ALA A 230 11.51 1.52 0.59
C ALA A 230 13.02 1.78 0.69
N GLY A 231 13.83 0.73 0.60
CA GLY A 231 15.27 0.88 0.54
C GLY A 231 15.92 -0.26 -0.22
N THR A 232 17.07 0.01 -0.81
CA THR A 232 17.93 -1.02 -1.41
C THR A 232 19.18 -1.15 -0.55
N PHE A 233 19.45 -2.34 -0.06
CA PHE A 233 20.51 -2.58 0.91
C PHE A 233 21.61 -3.38 0.23
N TRP A 234 22.80 -2.79 0.09
CA TRP A 234 23.94 -3.47 -0.52
C TRP A 234 24.77 -4.19 0.54
N GLU A 235 25.40 -5.30 0.16
CA GLU A 235 26.39 -5.91 1.04
C GLU A 235 27.71 -5.11 1.07
N ARG A 236 28.53 -5.36 2.10
CA ARG A 236 29.81 -4.70 2.32
C ARG A 236 30.70 -4.77 1.07
N ASN A 237 31.19 -3.61 0.63
CA ASN A 237 32.08 -3.43 -0.52
C ASN A 237 31.52 -3.95 -1.86
N LYS A 238 30.19 -4.14 -1.99
CA LYS A 238 29.57 -4.56 -3.26
C LYS A 238 29.14 -3.41 -4.16
N PHE A 239 28.93 -2.23 -3.59
CA PHE A 239 28.63 -1.03 -4.35
C PHE A 239 29.92 -0.29 -4.73
N THR A 240 29.96 0.33 -5.92
CA THR A 240 31.16 1.01 -6.42
C THR A 240 31.61 2.12 -5.49
N ASN A 241 32.89 2.13 -5.13
CA ASN A 241 33.55 3.16 -4.30
C ASN A 241 32.92 3.41 -2.92
N ARG A 242 32.14 2.47 -2.36
CA ARG A 242 31.60 2.57 -1.00
C ARG A 242 31.71 1.27 -0.22
N THR A 243 31.96 1.38 1.09
CA THR A 243 31.96 0.23 1.99
C THR A 243 30.56 -0.26 2.31
N PHE A 244 29.64 0.68 2.55
CA PHE A 244 28.23 0.43 2.75
C PHE A 244 27.44 1.44 1.93
N PHE A 245 26.35 0.98 1.33
CA PHE A 245 25.44 1.83 0.59
C PHE A 245 24.02 1.30 0.77
N ALA A 246 23.13 2.15 1.31
CA ALA A 246 21.76 1.77 1.57
C ALA A 246 20.83 2.98 1.42
N PRO A 247 20.50 3.39 0.17
CA PRO A 247 19.52 4.44 -0.04
C PRO A 247 18.16 3.98 0.48
N PHE A 248 17.58 4.82 1.35
CA PHE A 248 16.32 4.59 2.02
C PHE A 248 15.40 5.78 1.82
N ALA A 249 14.33 5.56 1.06
CA ALA A 249 13.30 6.52 0.76
C ALA A 249 12.11 6.33 1.71
N TYR A 250 11.53 7.43 2.17
CA TYR A 250 10.36 7.38 3.05
C TYR A 250 9.49 8.64 2.94
N LYS A 251 8.23 8.50 3.35
CA LYS A 251 7.28 9.61 3.52
C LYS A 251 6.77 9.65 4.96
N LYS A 252 6.39 10.85 5.42
CA LYS A 252 5.88 11.06 6.79
C LYS A 252 4.37 11.28 6.85
N GLN A 253 3.76 11.59 5.71
CA GLN A 253 2.35 11.93 5.60
C GLN A 253 1.77 11.21 4.39
N LEU A 254 0.54 10.71 4.55
CA LEU A 254 -0.21 10.08 3.47
C LEU A 254 -0.50 11.11 2.35
N ASN A 255 -0.49 10.68 1.09
CA ASN A 255 -0.86 11.49 -0.09
C ASN A 255 -0.08 12.81 -0.26
N THR A 256 1.19 12.82 0.12
CA THR A 256 2.06 13.99 -0.09
C THR A 256 3.01 13.79 -1.25
N ARG A 257 3.42 14.90 -1.90
CA ARG A 257 4.51 14.93 -2.89
C ARG A 257 5.88 15.21 -2.24
N LYS A 258 5.96 15.13 -0.92
CA LYS A 258 7.15 15.43 -0.13
C LYS A 258 7.79 14.13 0.33
N PHE A 259 8.80 13.70 -0.41
CA PHE A 259 9.55 12.48 -0.13
C PHE A 259 10.91 12.82 0.45
N LYS A 260 11.47 11.92 1.26
CA LYS A 260 12.80 12.05 1.82
C LYS A 260 13.62 10.82 1.46
N VAL A 261 14.88 11.03 1.15
CA VAL A 261 15.83 9.94 0.91
C VAL A 261 17.09 10.20 1.71
N GLU A 262 17.57 9.18 2.40
CA GLU A 262 18.80 9.21 3.19
C GLU A 262 19.56 7.90 2.94
N ASP A 263 20.88 7.96 2.93
CA ASP A 263 21.72 6.75 2.94
C ASP A 263 21.89 6.25 4.38
N LEU A 264 21.31 5.08 4.70
CA LEU A 264 21.38 4.49 6.04
C LEU A 264 22.79 4.03 6.40
N ALA A 265 23.70 3.90 5.43
CA ALA A 265 25.11 3.61 5.68
C ALA A 265 25.87 4.72 6.43
N ARG A 266 25.28 5.92 6.56
CA ARG A 266 25.88 7.06 7.29
C ARG A 266 25.80 6.93 8.82
N LEU A 267 25.01 5.99 9.34
CA LEU A 267 24.78 5.87 10.78
C LEU A 267 26.00 5.22 11.47
N ASN A 268 26.62 5.96 12.39
CA ASN A 268 27.87 5.58 13.06
C ASN A 268 27.69 4.53 14.17
N GLU A 269 26.46 4.20 14.55
CA GLU A 269 26.19 3.22 15.59
C GLU A 269 26.18 1.80 15.03
N THR A 270 27.03 0.92 15.56
CA THR A 270 27.18 -0.49 15.15
C THR A 270 25.87 -1.28 15.21
N HIS A 271 24.99 -0.96 16.16
CA HIS A 271 23.67 -1.58 16.31
C HIS A 271 22.64 -1.10 15.27
N GLN A 272 22.85 0.07 14.67
CA GLN A 272 21.96 0.65 13.67
C GLN A 272 22.31 0.24 12.23
N VAL A 273 23.45 -0.44 12.04
CA VAL A 273 23.85 -0.95 10.73
C VAL A 273 22.80 -1.97 10.24
N TYR A 274 22.28 -1.75 9.03
CA TYR A 274 21.23 -2.58 8.45
C TYR A 274 21.63 -4.05 8.27
N THR A 275 22.94 -4.34 8.20
CA THR A 275 23.46 -5.71 8.10
C THR A 275 23.13 -6.57 9.33
N ASN A 276 22.87 -5.95 10.47
CA ASN A 276 22.53 -6.63 11.73
C ASN A 276 21.03 -6.88 11.87
N LYS A 277 20.21 -6.43 10.91
CA LYS A 277 18.76 -6.66 10.97
C LYS A 277 18.45 -8.13 10.66
N LYS A 278 17.51 -8.70 11.43
CA LYS A 278 17.11 -10.11 11.33
C LYS A 278 16.74 -10.55 9.91
N TRP A 279 15.97 -9.72 9.19
CA TRP A 279 15.55 -10.03 7.82
C TRP A 279 16.72 -10.03 6.83
N PHE A 280 17.74 -9.20 7.04
CA PHE A 280 18.93 -9.13 6.17
C PHE A 280 19.81 -10.36 6.39
N GLN A 281 20.07 -10.71 7.65
CA GLN A 281 20.82 -11.92 8.02
C GLN A 281 20.12 -13.18 7.51
N PHE A 282 18.81 -13.27 7.69
CA PHE A 282 18.02 -14.41 7.21
C PHE A 282 18.17 -14.62 5.69
N LEU A 283 18.02 -13.56 4.89
CA LEU A 283 18.17 -13.67 3.43
C LEU A 283 19.61 -14.01 3.04
N LYS A 284 20.61 -13.43 3.71
CA LYS A 284 22.02 -13.72 3.46
C LYS A 284 22.35 -15.18 3.76
N GLU A 285 21.89 -15.71 4.88
CA GLU A 285 22.09 -17.12 5.25
C GLU A 285 21.42 -18.05 4.24
N ARG A 286 20.17 -17.75 3.87
CA ARG A 286 19.38 -18.52 2.90
C ARG A 286 20.08 -18.64 1.54
N TRP A 287 20.70 -17.57 1.05
CA TRP A 287 21.32 -17.50 -0.28
C TRP A 287 22.85 -17.59 -0.26
N SER A 288 23.44 -18.06 0.83
CA SER A 288 24.90 -18.18 0.97
C SER A 288 25.53 -19.27 0.08
N THR A 289 24.77 -20.31 -0.28
CA THR A 289 25.31 -21.52 -0.91
C THR A 289 24.52 -22.03 -2.11
N ASN A 290 23.19 -21.88 -2.12
CA ASN A 290 22.33 -22.43 -3.16
C ASN A 290 21.66 -21.33 -3.99
N PHE A 291 21.89 -21.35 -5.31
CA PHE A 291 21.30 -20.42 -6.27
C PHE A 291 20.49 -21.14 -7.37
N ASP A 292 20.31 -22.45 -7.26
CA ASP A 292 19.70 -23.27 -8.32
C ASP A 292 18.19 -23.06 -8.41
N SER A 293 17.55 -22.66 -7.30
CA SER A 293 16.14 -22.32 -7.30
C SER A 293 15.83 -20.98 -7.97
N LEU A 294 16.83 -20.14 -8.29
CA LEU A 294 16.59 -18.86 -8.94
C LEU A 294 16.04 -19.05 -10.36
N GLU A 295 15.10 -18.19 -10.74
CA GLU A 295 14.54 -18.23 -12.07
C GLU A 295 15.53 -17.67 -13.10
N LYS A 296 15.62 -18.36 -14.23
CA LYS A 296 16.46 -17.96 -15.36
C LYS A 296 15.62 -17.16 -16.36
N PHE A 297 15.86 -15.84 -16.39
CA PHE A 297 15.21 -14.94 -17.34
C PHE A 297 16.06 -14.82 -18.61
N TYR A 298 15.49 -15.20 -19.75
CA TYR A 298 16.14 -15.09 -21.05
C TYR A 298 15.86 -13.74 -21.70
N MET A 299 16.93 -13.04 -22.06
CA MET A 299 16.92 -11.74 -22.70
C MET A 299 17.30 -11.88 -24.18
N LYS A 300 16.35 -11.58 -25.07
CA LYS A 300 16.57 -11.61 -26.53
C LYS A 300 16.93 -10.23 -27.05
N ILE A 301 18.05 -9.68 -26.56
CA ILE A 301 18.50 -8.34 -26.91
C ILE A 301 18.85 -8.27 -28.41
N LYS A 302 18.24 -7.30 -29.10
CA LYS A 302 18.56 -6.94 -30.47
C LYS A 302 19.02 -5.48 -30.49
N ILE A 303 20.16 -5.24 -31.12
CA ILE A 303 20.78 -3.93 -31.25
C ILE A 303 20.62 -3.43 -32.68
N ARG A 304 20.64 -2.11 -32.88
CA ARG A 304 20.63 -1.53 -34.23
C ARG A 304 21.95 -1.83 -34.92
N LEU A 305 21.92 -2.21 -36.20
CA LEU A 305 23.12 -2.44 -36.99
C LEU A 305 23.82 -1.12 -37.36
N ASN A 306 23.04 -0.15 -37.84
CA ASN A 306 23.50 1.15 -38.34
C ASN A 306 22.84 2.31 -37.58
N GLU A 307 23.41 3.50 -37.71
CA GLU A 307 22.89 4.75 -37.11
C GLU A 307 21.46 5.07 -37.59
N THR A 308 21.11 4.69 -38.83
CA THR A 308 19.78 4.87 -39.42
C THR A 308 18.72 3.91 -38.85
N GLY A 309 19.12 2.81 -38.20
CA GLY A 309 18.20 1.87 -37.54
C GLY A 309 17.40 0.94 -38.46
N GLU A 310 17.74 0.85 -39.76
CA GLU A 310 16.99 0.07 -40.75
C GLU A 310 16.98 -1.44 -40.48
N SER A 311 18.01 -1.97 -39.81
CA SER A 311 18.11 -3.40 -39.49
C SER A 311 18.59 -3.64 -38.06
N LEU A 312 18.08 -4.73 -37.48
CA LEU A 312 18.42 -5.18 -36.14
C LEU A 312 19.38 -6.37 -36.22
N LYS A 313 20.49 -6.30 -35.49
CA LYS A 313 21.44 -7.39 -35.28
C LYS A 313 21.23 -7.97 -33.88
N LYS A 314 21.48 -9.27 -33.72
CA LYS A 314 21.54 -9.91 -32.39
C LYS A 314 22.74 -9.34 -31.60
N TYR A 315 22.56 -9.19 -30.29
CA TYR A 315 23.67 -8.90 -29.39
C TYR A 315 24.74 -10.01 -29.45
N GLU A 316 25.99 -9.70 -29.13
CA GLU A 316 27.13 -10.61 -29.31
C GLU A 316 27.00 -11.85 -28.42
N HIS A 317 26.57 -11.67 -27.17
CA HIS A 317 26.15 -12.77 -26.31
C HIS A 317 24.64 -13.03 -26.52
N TYR A 318 24.29 -13.74 -27.58
CA TYR A 318 22.89 -14.13 -27.83
C TYR A 318 22.71 -15.66 -27.82
N PRO A 319 21.77 -16.21 -27.03
CA PRO A 319 20.86 -15.53 -26.11
C PRO A 319 21.52 -15.19 -24.76
N ASN A 320 21.24 -13.99 -24.24
CA ASN A 320 21.63 -13.61 -22.88
C ASN A 320 20.62 -14.12 -21.87
N PHE A 321 21.08 -14.36 -20.66
CA PHE A 321 20.21 -14.68 -19.53
C PHE A 321 20.79 -14.12 -18.23
N TYR A 322 19.93 -13.93 -17.25
CA TYR A 322 20.29 -13.64 -15.87
C TYR A 322 19.44 -14.50 -14.93
N ARG A 323 19.93 -14.74 -13.72
CA ARG A 323 19.19 -15.43 -12.66
C ARG A 323 18.68 -14.39 -11.66
N ALA A 324 17.41 -14.45 -11.29
CA ALA A 324 16.87 -13.52 -10.32
C ALA A 324 15.79 -14.16 -9.43
N ALA A 325 15.43 -13.43 -8.37
CA ALA A 325 14.46 -13.87 -7.39
C ALA A 325 13.03 -13.72 -7.91
N ASN A 326 12.17 -14.63 -7.47
CA ASN A 326 10.73 -14.53 -7.63
C ASN A 326 10.08 -13.93 -6.40
N LEU A 327 8.76 -13.75 -6.47
CA LEU A 327 7.95 -13.36 -5.32
C LEU A 327 8.10 -14.36 -4.16
N ASP A 328 8.11 -15.66 -4.46
CA ASP A 328 8.22 -16.73 -3.44
C ASP A 328 9.61 -16.81 -2.78
N HIS A 329 10.61 -16.21 -3.42
CA HIS A 329 11.99 -16.16 -2.90
C HIS A 329 12.20 -15.00 -1.92
N GLY A 330 11.26 -14.07 -1.82
CA GLY A 330 11.29 -13.01 -0.84
C GLY A 330 10.97 -13.48 0.58
N HIS A 331 11.05 -12.55 1.51
CA HIS A 331 10.74 -12.78 2.92
C HIS A 331 9.88 -11.65 3.48
N TRP A 332 8.73 -12.02 4.06
CA TRP A 332 7.88 -11.11 4.82
C TRP A 332 8.29 -11.08 6.29
N THR A 333 8.49 -9.90 6.85
CA THR A 333 8.69 -9.75 8.29
C THR A 333 7.36 -9.83 9.03
N ALA A 334 7.39 -10.24 10.29
CA ALA A 334 6.26 -9.97 11.18
C ALA A 334 6.01 -8.44 11.27
N PRO A 335 4.76 -7.97 11.41
CA PRO A 335 4.46 -6.55 11.56
C PRO A 335 5.12 -6.01 12.82
N TYR A 336 5.79 -4.87 12.71
CA TYR A 336 6.48 -4.25 13.84
C TYR A 336 6.30 -2.74 13.83
N PHE A 337 6.48 -2.13 14.99
CA PHE A 337 6.50 -0.67 15.13
C PHE A 337 7.94 -0.17 15.14
N ASP A 338 8.29 0.65 14.16
CA ASP A 338 9.64 1.23 14.08
C ASP A 338 9.76 2.52 14.91
N CYS A 339 10.18 2.40 16.17
CA CYS A 339 10.29 3.54 17.09
C CYS A 339 11.49 4.46 16.79
N ASP A 340 12.63 3.85 16.45
CA ASP A 340 13.92 4.54 16.22
C ASP A 340 14.10 4.96 14.76
N GLY A 341 13.41 4.30 13.84
CA GLY A 341 13.49 4.63 12.43
C GLY A 341 12.73 5.88 12.04
N LYS A 342 12.73 6.12 10.72
CA LYS A 342 12.22 7.36 10.13
C LYS A 342 10.69 7.32 9.95
N VAL A 343 10.10 6.12 9.90
CA VAL A 343 8.67 5.88 9.73
C VAL A 343 8.11 5.31 11.02
N LYS A 344 7.48 6.15 11.83
CA LYS A 344 6.97 5.78 13.16
C LYS A 344 5.54 5.26 13.10
N HIS A 345 5.36 4.15 12.39
CA HIS A 345 4.08 3.48 12.20
C HIS A 345 4.25 1.96 12.36
N TRP A 346 3.13 1.26 12.52
CA TRP A 346 3.09 -0.18 12.34
C TRP A 346 3.31 -0.50 10.86
N VAL A 347 4.36 -1.25 10.57
CA VAL A 347 4.77 -1.59 9.21
C VAL A 347 5.01 -3.09 9.09
N ILE A 348 4.76 -3.60 7.90
CA ILE A 348 5.19 -4.92 7.47
C ILE A 348 6.15 -4.74 6.31
N THR A 349 7.26 -5.48 6.31
CA THR A 349 8.33 -5.31 5.33
C THR A 349 8.45 -6.58 4.50
N TYR A 350 8.42 -6.42 3.19
CA TYR A 350 8.80 -7.46 2.25
C TYR A 350 10.23 -7.20 1.76
N ALA A 351 11.10 -8.18 1.90
CA ALA A 351 12.49 -8.11 1.46
C ALA A 351 12.72 -9.08 0.30
N SER A 352 13.23 -8.56 -0.82
CA SER A 352 13.57 -9.34 -2.02
C SER A 352 15.08 -9.29 -2.25
N PRO A 353 15.74 -10.45 -2.41
CA PRO A 353 17.18 -10.50 -2.69
C PRO A 353 17.46 -10.19 -4.17
N PHE A 354 18.62 -9.62 -4.45
CA PHE A 354 19.14 -9.40 -5.79
C PHE A 354 20.59 -9.91 -5.86
N PHE A 355 21.03 -10.31 -7.06
CA PHE A 355 22.28 -11.07 -7.23
C PHE A 355 23.15 -10.49 -8.34
N GLY A 356 24.46 -10.48 -8.10
CA GLY A 356 25.48 -10.11 -9.06
C GLY A 356 26.51 -11.22 -9.28
N TRP A 357 27.47 -10.98 -10.16
CA TRP A 357 28.66 -11.81 -10.24
C TRP A 357 29.69 -11.36 -9.21
N ASP A 358 30.44 -12.32 -8.66
CA ASP A 358 31.69 -12.01 -7.93
C ASP A 358 32.66 -11.24 -8.85
N SER A 359 33.62 -10.55 -8.24
CA SER A 359 34.76 -9.88 -8.85
C SER A 359 35.50 -10.71 -9.91
N LEU A 360 35.60 -12.03 -9.70
CA LEU A 360 36.21 -12.98 -10.64
C LEU A 360 35.22 -13.56 -11.67
N LYS A 361 33.93 -13.24 -11.57
CA LYS A 361 32.83 -13.73 -12.43
C LYS A 361 32.69 -15.25 -12.52
N VAL A 362 33.02 -15.94 -11.43
CA VAL A 362 32.92 -17.41 -11.34
C VAL A 362 31.62 -17.85 -10.65
N LYS A 363 31.18 -17.11 -9.64
CA LYS A 363 30.02 -17.44 -8.81
C LYS A 363 29.06 -16.25 -8.71
N LEU A 364 27.79 -16.57 -8.59
CA LEU A 364 26.76 -15.60 -8.22
C LEU A 364 26.87 -15.29 -6.73
N GLU A 365 26.62 -14.04 -6.38
CA GLU A 365 26.64 -13.51 -5.02
C GLU A 365 25.49 -12.55 -4.77
#